data_AF-A0A8T4E8F1-F1
#
_entry.id   AF-A0A8T4E8F1-F1
#
_cell.length_a   1.000
_cell.length_b   1.000
_cell.length_c   1.000
_cell.angle_alpha   90.00
_cell.angle_beta   90.00
_cell.angle_gamma   90.00
#
_symmetry.space_group_name_H-M   'P 1'
#
loop_
_entity.id
_entity.type
_entity.pdbx_description
1 polymer ?
#
loop_
_entity_poly.entity_id
_entity_poly.type
_entity_poly.pdbx_seq_one_letter_code
_entity_poly.pdbx_strand_id
1 'polypeptide(L)'
;MTENINFQYFCYRCGTKNELTLPCPNAPEFHHTDVQCRNCGDGTRVLISHCPNCSRFIYWIDDMSIPALVQGFAKYMVHNMQTMIDKAAMQGATISIDTPSTYPISADCPCGQKFAVEIPIPDLD
;
A
#
# COMPACT_ATOMS: atom_id res chain seq x y z
N MET A 1 10.28 15.98 7.71
CA MET A 1 11.18 16.30 6.59
C MET A 1 11.22 15.06 5.73
N THR A 2 10.79 15.15 4.48
CA THR A 2 10.77 14.01 3.56
C THR A 2 12.16 13.89 2.94
N GLU A 3 12.92 12.86 3.32
CA GLU A 3 14.22 12.60 2.71
C GLU A 3 14.01 11.95 1.34
N ASN A 4 14.73 12.46 0.35
CA ASN A 4 14.75 11.86 -0.98
C ASN A 4 15.79 10.74 -1.00
N ILE A 5 15.41 9.57 -1.51
CA ILE A 5 16.31 8.44 -1.67
C ILE A 5 16.64 8.21 -3.14
N ASN A 6 17.81 7.59 -3.39
CA ASN A 6 18.11 7.04 -4.70
C ASN A 6 17.48 5.65 -4.82
N PHE A 7 16.36 5.58 -5.52
CA PHE A 7 15.64 4.35 -5.81
C PHE A 7 16.13 3.75 -7.12
N GLN A 8 16.73 2.57 -7.05
CA GLN A 8 17.17 1.81 -8.20
C GLN A 8 16.30 0.55 -8.36
N TYR A 9 15.73 0.37 -9.56
CA TYR A 9 15.01 -0.86 -9.91
C TYR A 9 15.37 -1.32 -11.32
N PHE A 10 15.11 -2.59 -11.61
CA PHE A 10 15.26 -3.17 -12.95
C PHE A 10 13.86 -3.41 -13.52
N CYS A 11 13.60 -2.89 -14.72
CA CYS A 11 12.32 -3.11 -15.39
C CYS A 11 12.11 -4.60 -15.63
N TYR A 12 11.01 -5.17 -15.13
CA TYR A 12 10.70 -6.58 -15.27
C TYR A 12 10.56 -7.02 -16.74
N ARG A 13 10.15 -6.10 -17.62
CA ARG A 13 9.87 -6.39 -19.02
C ARG A 13 11.10 -6.42 -19.92
N CYS A 14 12.01 -5.46 -19.77
CA CYS A 14 13.19 -5.32 -20.64
C CYS A 14 14.53 -5.41 -19.90
N GLY A 15 14.53 -5.61 -18.59
CA GLY A 15 15.74 -5.72 -17.76
C GLY A 15 16.53 -4.41 -17.61
N THR A 16 16.04 -3.30 -18.17
CA THR A 16 16.75 -2.01 -18.10
C THR A 16 16.78 -1.50 -16.67
N LYS A 17 17.97 -1.07 -16.24
CA LYS A 17 18.16 -0.39 -14.96
C LYS A 17 17.58 1.02 -15.01
N ASN A 18 16.72 1.34 -14.05
CA ASN A 18 16.16 2.67 -13.84
C ASN A 18 16.62 3.18 -12.47
N GLU A 19 17.06 4.44 -12.45
CA GLU A 19 17.46 5.15 -11.23
C GLU A 19 16.60 6.42 -11.11
N LEU A 20 16.03 6.63 -9.94
CA LEU A 20 15.08 7.70 -9.66
C LEU A 20 15.37 8.28 -8.28
N THR A 21 15.15 9.58 -8.14
CA THR A 21 15.16 10.23 -6.82
C THR A 21 13.72 10.35 -6.36
N LEU A 22 13.35 9.57 -5.34
CA LEU A 22 11.97 9.51 -4.83
C LEU A 22 11.90 9.99 -3.39
N PRO A 23 10.88 10.77 -3.01
CA PRO A 23 10.64 11.11 -1.62
C PRO A 23 10.23 9.85 -0.83
N CYS A 24 10.76 9.73 0.39
CA CYS A 24 10.51 8.60 1.26
C CYS A 24 10.11 9.11 2.67
N PRO A 25 8.81 9.27 2.96
CA PRO A 25 8.34 9.67 4.29
C PRO A 25 8.46 8.50 5.28
N ASN A 26 8.38 8.77 6.59
CA ASN A 26 8.36 7.72 7.63
C ASN A 26 6.96 7.11 7.76
N ALA A 27 6.89 5.79 7.95
CA ALA A 27 5.61 5.13 8.24
C ALA A 27 4.95 5.75 9.49
N PRO A 28 3.61 5.89 9.51
CA PRO A 28 2.63 5.26 8.61
C PRO A 28 2.45 5.94 7.24
N GLU A 29 3.06 7.12 7.04
CA GLU A 29 3.02 7.83 5.76
C GLU A 29 3.82 7.10 4.68
N PHE A 30 3.42 7.31 3.42
CA PHE A 30 4.08 6.73 2.25
C PHE A 30 4.06 7.68 1.06
N HIS A 31 4.97 7.44 0.13
CA HIS A 31 4.94 8.06 -1.18
C HIS A 31 4.53 7.03 -2.22
N HIS A 32 3.59 7.39 -3.09
CA HIS A 32 3.12 6.58 -4.19
C HIS A 32 3.36 7.32 -5.51
N THR A 33 3.91 6.62 -6.49
CA THR A 33 4.19 7.18 -7.81
C THR A 33 4.24 6.09 -8.88
N ASP A 34 3.86 6.46 -10.10
CA ASP A 34 4.02 5.62 -11.28
C ASP A 34 5.36 5.95 -11.95
N VAL A 35 6.25 4.96 -12.05
CA VAL A 35 7.55 5.11 -12.69
C VAL A 35 7.54 4.49 -14.07
N GLN A 36 8.08 5.20 -15.06
CA GLN A 36 8.17 4.70 -16.43
C GLN A 36 9.59 4.20 -16.73
N CYS A 37 9.68 3.00 -17.31
CA CYS A 37 10.93 2.48 -17.78
C CYS A 37 11.48 3.34 -18.93
N ARG A 38 12.72 3.84 -18.77
CA ARG A 38 13.37 4.71 -19.77
C ARG A 38 13.55 4.08 -21.15
N ASN A 39 13.56 2.75 -21.23
CA ASN A 39 13.81 2.02 -22.49
C ASN A 39 12.51 1.61 -23.19
N CYS A 40 11.61 0.90 -22.49
CA CYS A 40 10.39 0.36 -23.11
C CYS A 40 9.11 1.14 -22.79
N GLY A 41 9.19 2.20 -21.97
CA GLY A 41 8.03 3.03 -21.58
C GLY A 41 7.03 2.34 -20.67
N ASP A 42 7.34 1.12 -20.23
CA ASP A 42 6.47 0.30 -19.39
C ASP A 42 6.34 0.94 -17.99
N GLY A 43 5.10 1.02 -17.50
CA GLY A 43 4.76 1.72 -16.27
C GLY A 43 4.67 0.76 -15.09
N THR A 44 5.37 1.11 -14.02
CA THR A 44 5.45 0.33 -12.78
C THR A 44 4.95 1.20 -11.64
N ARG A 45 4.05 0.69 -10.80
CA ARG A 45 3.62 1.45 -9.61
C ARG A 45 4.56 1.18 -8.46
N VAL A 46 4.97 2.23 -7.76
CA VAL A 46 5.88 2.14 -6.63
C VAL A 46 5.26 2.82 -5.42
N LEU A 47 5.26 2.10 -4.31
CA LEU A 47 4.94 2.62 -2.99
C LEU A 47 6.18 2.55 -2.12
N ILE A 48 6.54 3.63 -1.44
CA ILE A 48 7.78 3.70 -0.64
C ILE A 48 7.59 4.42 0.70
N SER A 49 8.24 3.90 1.74
CA SER A 49 8.19 4.46 3.09
C SER A 49 9.43 4.05 3.91
N HIS A 50 9.82 4.87 4.88
CA HIS A 50 10.88 4.58 5.83
C HIS A 50 10.35 3.81 7.05
N CYS A 51 11.15 2.85 7.51
CA CYS A 51 10.97 2.29 8.84
C CYS A 51 11.17 3.39 9.89
N PRO A 52 10.20 3.63 10.80
CA PRO A 52 10.27 4.73 11.78
C PRO A 52 11.39 4.55 12.82
N ASN A 53 11.99 3.34 12.91
CA ASN A 53 13.02 3.02 13.89
C ASN A 53 14.46 3.15 13.35
N CYS A 54 14.72 2.66 12.14
CA CYS A 54 16.09 2.56 11.60
C CYS A 54 16.30 3.35 10.30
N SER A 55 15.30 4.09 9.85
CA SER A 55 15.32 4.91 8.62
C SER A 55 15.72 4.14 7.37
N ARG A 56 15.59 2.81 7.36
CA ARG A 56 15.71 2.01 6.13
C ARG A 56 14.43 2.16 5.35
N PHE A 57 14.54 2.44 4.05
CA PHE A 57 13.37 2.47 3.18
C PHE A 57 12.91 1.05 2.86
N ILE A 58 11.61 0.88 2.81
CA ILE A 58 10.91 -0.31 2.33
C ILE A 58 10.05 0.15 1.17
N TYR A 59 9.95 -0.68 0.15
CA TYR A 59 9.20 -0.36 -1.04
C TYR A 59 8.38 -1.56 -1.51
N TRP A 60 7.27 -1.27 -2.16
CA TRP A 60 6.43 -2.22 -2.87
C TRP A 60 6.39 -1.81 -4.33
N ILE A 61 6.67 -2.76 -5.21
CA ILE A 61 6.52 -2.61 -6.65
C ILE A 61 5.29 -3.42 -7.06
N ASP A 62 4.36 -2.76 -7.71
CA ASP A 62 3.21 -3.38 -8.32
C ASP A 62 3.32 -3.30 -9.85
N ASP A 63 3.84 -4.38 -10.44
CA ASP A 63 3.87 -4.66 -11.89
C ASP A 63 2.90 -5.80 -12.28
N MET A 64 2.16 -6.35 -11.31
CA MET A 64 1.28 -7.48 -11.53
C MET A 64 -0.08 -7.12 -10.98
N SER A 65 -1.11 -7.14 -11.85
CA SER A 65 -2.51 -7.28 -11.43
C SER A 65 -2.57 -8.09 -10.14
N ILE A 66 -3.07 -7.49 -9.06
CA ILE A 66 -2.96 -8.09 -7.74
C ILE A 66 -4.26 -8.81 -7.36
N PRO A 67 -4.58 -10.02 -7.89
CA PRO A 67 -5.60 -10.85 -7.29
C PRO A 67 -5.40 -11.00 -5.78
N ALA A 68 -4.18 -11.00 -5.25
CA ALA A 68 -3.92 -11.15 -3.82
C ALA A 68 -4.25 -9.89 -2.98
N LEU A 69 -3.91 -8.67 -3.42
CA LEU A 69 -4.32 -7.44 -2.71
C LEU A 69 -5.82 -7.19 -2.91
N VAL A 70 -6.34 -7.42 -4.13
CA VAL A 70 -7.78 -7.31 -4.40
C VAL A 70 -8.55 -8.35 -3.58
N GLN A 71 -8.07 -9.59 -3.47
CA GLN A 71 -8.67 -10.60 -2.59
C GLN A 71 -8.50 -10.23 -1.12
N GLY A 72 -7.37 -9.67 -0.69
CA GLY A 72 -7.15 -9.24 0.68
C GLY A 72 -8.10 -8.11 1.08
N PHE A 73 -8.21 -7.10 0.22
CA PHE A 73 -9.15 -6.00 0.34
C PHE A 73 -10.61 -6.48 0.30
N ALA A 74 -10.96 -7.33 -0.66
CA ALA A 74 -12.31 -7.89 -0.77
C ALA A 74 -12.68 -8.75 0.45
N LYS A 75 -11.76 -9.60 0.94
CA LYS A 75 -11.97 -10.39 2.16
C LYS A 75 -12.16 -9.49 3.38
N TYR A 76 -11.36 -8.44 3.50
CA TYR A 76 -11.47 -7.47 4.58
C TYR A 76 -12.84 -6.75 4.55
N MET A 77 -13.27 -6.27 3.38
CA MET A 77 -14.57 -5.62 3.22
C MET A 77 -15.73 -6.58 3.54
N VAL A 78 -15.71 -7.80 2.98
CA VAL A 78 -16.75 -8.81 3.24
C VAL A 78 -16.79 -9.19 4.72
N HIS A 79 -15.65 -9.36 5.38
CA HIS A 79 -15.59 -9.70 6.81
C HIS A 79 -16.20 -8.59 7.68
N ASN A 80 -15.86 -7.34 7.40
CA ASN A 80 -16.42 -6.19 8.12
C ASN A 80 -17.93 -6.07 7.90
N MET A 81 -18.39 -6.20 6.65
CA MET A 81 -19.82 -6.17 6.33
C MET A 81 -20.58 -7.31 7.01
N GLN A 82 -20.08 -8.54 6.96
CA GLN A 82 -20.73 -9.71 7.57
C GLN A 82 -20.83 -9.55 9.09
N THR A 83 -19.74 -9.16 9.76
CA THR A 83 -19.71 -8.93 11.21
C THR A 83 -20.72 -7.86 11.64
N MET A 84 -20.96 -6.85 10.79
CA MET A 84 -21.93 -5.80 11.05
C MET A 84 -23.37 -6.25 10.77
N ILE A 85 -23.62 -6.99 9.69
CA ILE A 85 -24.95 -7.57 9.38
C ILE A 85 -25.39 -8.51 10.51
N ASP A 86 -24.50 -9.37 10.98
CA ASP A 86 -24.79 -10.31 12.06
C ASP A 86 -25.17 -9.55 13.36
N LYS A 87 -24.51 -8.42 13.64
CA LYS A 87 -24.86 -7.52 14.75
C LYS A 87 -26.20 -6.79 14.54
N ALA A 88 -26.51 -6.37 13.32
CA ALA A 88 -27.78 -5.73 12.95
C ALA A 88 -28.98 -6.66 13.15
N ALA A 89 -28.83 -7.88 12.64
CA ALA A 89 -29.87 -8.90 12.67
C ALA A 89 -30.22 -9.32 14.10
N MET A 90 -29.24 -9.27 15.02
CA MET A 90 -29.46 -9.51 16.45
C MET A 90 -30.18 -8.36 17.18
N GLN A 91 -30.17 -7.14 16.63
CA GLN A 91 -30.65 -5.94 17.34
C GLN A 91 -31.83 -5.22 16.66
N GLY A 92 -32.28 -5.69 15.49
CA GLY A 92 -33.40 -5.09 14.75
C GLY A 92 -33.16 -3.64 14.32
N ALA A 93 -31.91 -3.20 14.25
CA ALA A 93 -31.51 -1.81 14.11
C ALA A 93 -31.05 -1.47 12.68
N THR A 94 -31.33 -0.24 12.24
CA THR A 94 -30.78 0.35 11.02
C THR A 94 -29.32 0.72 11.27
N ILE A 95 -28.38 0.10 10.53
CA ILE A 95 -26.95 0.37 10.70
C ILE A 95 -26.53 1.52 9.79
N SER A 96 -25.96 2.57 10.40
CA SER A 96 -25.05 3.49 9.72
C SER A 96 -23.70 2.77 9.61
N ILE A 97 -23.25 2.55 8.37
CA ILE A 97 -22.04 1.78 8.08
C ILE A 97 -20.85 2.74 8.19
N ASP A 98 -20.05 2.57 9.24
CA ASP A 98 -18.78 3.28 9.40
C ASP A 98 -17.68 2.41 8.75
N THR A 99 -17.46 2.60 7.45
CA THR A 99 -16.35 1.95 6.75
C THR A 99 -15.03 2.62 7.14
N PRO A 100 -13.99 1.85 7.49
CA PRO A 100 -12.68 2.44 7.77
C PRO A 100 -12.17 3.20 6.54
N SER A 101 -11.60 4.38 6.75
CA SER A 101 -11.08 5.24 5.68
C SER A 101 -9.70 4.81 5.17
N THR A 102 -9.05 3.81 5.79
CA THR A 102 -7.70 3.36 5.47
C THR A 102 -7.52 1.85 5.58
N TYR A 103 -6.67 1.28 4.73
CA TYR A 103 -6.24 -0.11 4.72
C TYR A 103 -4.75 -0.24 5.08
N PRO A 104 -4.39 -0.91 6.19
CA PRO A 104 -2.99 -1.06 6.59
C PRO A 104 -2.28 -2.18 5.81
N ILE A 105 -1.17 -1.86 5.15
CA ILE A 105 -0.22 -2.84 4.61
C ILE A 105 0.90 -3.07 5.63
N SER A 106 0.99 -4.29 6.14
CA SER A 106 2.04 -4.67 7.09
C SER A 106 3.41 -4.83 6.41
N ALA A 107 4.46 -4.36 7.09
CA ALA A 107 5.85 -4.43 6.66
C ALA A 107 6.73 -4.98 7.79
N ASP A 108 7.58 -5.96 7.46
CA ASP A 108 8.63 -6.45 8.35
C ASP A 108 9.95 -5.79 7.95
N CYS A 109 10.49 -4.94 8.82
CA CYS A 109 11.79 -4.33 8.59
C CYS A 109 12.93 -5.30 8.97
N PRO A 110 14.04 -5.36 8.21
CA PRO A 110 15.21 -6.14 8.60
C PRO A 110 15.85 -5.77 9.95
N CYS A 111 15.49 -4.63 10.55
CA CYS A 111 15.91 -4.30 11.92
C CYS A 111 15.08 -5.02 13.00
N GLY A 112 14.08 -5.83 12.62
CA GLY A 112 13.17 -6.54 13.51
C GLY A 112 11.88 -5.78 13.84
N GLN A 113 11.77 -4.50 13.46
CA GLN A 113 10.56 -3.71 13.66
C GLN A 113 9.46 -4.12 12.70
N LYS A 114 8.25 -4.31 13.23
CA LYS A 114 7.02 -4.45 12.45
C LYS A 114 6.28 -3.13 12.43
N PHE A 115 5.81 -2.72 11.26
CA PHE A 115 5.01 -1.51 11.11
C PHE A 115 3.98 -1.69 9.99
N ALA A 116 3.08 -0.72 9.85
CA ALA A 116 2.11 -0.68 8.77
C ALA A 116 2.18 0.65 8.04
N VAL A 117 1.86 0.60 6.75
CA VAL A 117 1.58 1.78 5.91
C VAL A 117 0.06 1.86 5.72
N GLU A 118 -0.52 3.04 5.92
CA GLU A 118 -1.97 3.23 5.89
C GLU A 118 -2.42 3.78 4.54
N ILE A 119 -2.94 2.92 3.66
CA ILE A 119 -3.45 3.33 2.34
C ILE A 119 -4.88 3.86 2.48
N PRO A 120 -5.21 5.06 1.96
CA PRO A 120 -6.59 5.54 1.97
C PRO A 120 -7.48 4.64 1.11
N ILE A 121 -8.65 4.29 1.65
CA ILE A 121 -9.70 3.60 0.90
C ILE A 121 -10.48 4.67 0.14
N PRO A 122 -10.54 4.62 -1.20
CA PRO A 122 -11.30 5.61 -1.96
C PRO A 122 -12.79 5.50 -1.60
N ASP A 123 -13.39 6.65 -1.25
CA ASP A 123 -14.83 6.73 -1.10
C ASP A 123 -15.51 6.46 -2.46
N LEU A 124 -16.52 5.59 -2.43
CA LEU A 124 -17.38 5.31 -3.57
C LEU A 124 -18.46 6.39 -3.63
N ASP A 125 -18.10 7.58 -4.09
CA ASP A 125 -19.08 8.57 -4.57
C ASP A 125 -19.59 8.21 -5.98
#